data_AF-A0A0N1IQC4-F1
#
_entry.id   AF-A0A0N1IQC4-F1
#
_cell.length_a   1.000
_cell.length_b   1.000
_cell.length_c   1.000
_cell.angle_alpha   90.00
_cell.angle_beta   90.00
_cell.angle_gamma   90.00
#
_symmetry.space_group_name_H-M   'P 1'
#
loop_
_entity.id
_entity.type
_entity.pdbx_description
1 polymer ?
#
loop_
_entity_poly.entity_id
_entity_poly.type
_entity_poly.pdbx_seq_one_letter_code
_entity_poly.pdbx_strand_id
1 'polypeptide(L)' 'MAETESTDEIYNKEYRRIRRITKDLAIRQISSEYGLTEEQVAEFKEAFMLFDKAKDGTITMAELGVVMR' A
#
# COMPACT_ATOMS: atom_id res chain seq x y z
N MET A 1 -8.92 -25.36 -12.12
CA MET A 1 -8.00 -25.04 -11.01
C MET A 1 -7.37 -23.70 -11.35
N ALA A 2 -7.67 -22.64 -10.61
CA ALA A 2 -7.02 -21.35 -10.81
C ALA A 2 -5.67 -21.39 -10.11
N GLU A 3 -4.59 -21.18 -10.85
CA GLU A 3 -3.26 -20.99 -10.29
C GLU A 3 -3.27 -19.70 -9.47
N THR A 4 -3.17 -19.84 -8.15
CA THR A 4 -3.08 -18.69 -7.24
C THR A 4 -1.68 -18.10 -7.38
N GLU A 5 -1.60 -16.86 -7.89
CA GLU A 5 -0.34 -16.12 -7.99
C GLU A 5 0.37 -16.07 -6.62
N SER A 6 1.70 -16.20 -6.63
CA SER A 6 2.51 -16.10 -5.41
C SER A 6 2.33 -14.72 -4.77
N THR A 7 2.39 -14.66 -3.44
CA THR A 7 2.37 -13.40 -2.68
C THR A 7 3.43 -12.41 -3.18
N ASP A 8 4.58 -12.90 -3.62
CA ASP A 8 5.68 -12.08 -4.15
C ASP A 8 5.37 -11.50 -5.55
N GLU A 9 4.63 -12.23 -6.38
CA GLU A 9 4.23 -11.78 -7.71
C GLU A 9 3.14 -10.69 -7.63
N ILE A 10 2.19 -10.88 -6.71
CA ILE A 10 1.13 -9.90 -6.42
C ILE A 10 1.76 -8.61 -5.90
N TYR A 11 2.69 -8.72 -4.94
CA TYR A 11 3.40 -7.58 -4.38
C TYR A 11 4.18 -6.80 -5.46
N ASN A 12 4.92 -7.50 -6.34
CA ASN A 12 5.68 -6.85 -7.42
C ASN A 12 4.82 -6.18 -8.49
N LYS A 13 3.63 -6.72 -8.77
CA LYS A 13 2.64 -6.08 -9.65
C LYS A 13 2.06 -4.82 -8.99
N GLU A 14 1.72 -4.92 -7.72
CA GLU A 14 1.08 -3.83 -7.00
C GLU A 14 2.07 -2.70 -6.69
N TYR A 15 3.33 -3.00 -6.41
CA TYR A 15 4.42 -2.02 -6.29
C TYR A 15 4.54 -1.16 -7.56
N ARG A 16 4.52 -1.81 -8.74
CA ARG A 16 4.56 -1.10 -10.04
C ARG A 16 3.32 -0.26 -10.28
N ARG A 17 2.16 -0.70 -9.79
CA ARG A 17 0.89 0.02 -9.90
C ARG A 17 0.85 1.23 -8.96
N ILE A 18 1.19 1.04 -7.69
CA ILE A 18 1.24 2.08 -6.66
C ILE A 18 2.21 3.17 -7.06
N ARG A 19 3.43 2.81 -7.52
CA ARG A 19 4.42 3.79 -7.99
C ARG A 19 3.92 4.62 -9.18
N ARG A 20 2.96 4.10 -9.95
CA ARG A 20 2.33 4.83 -11.06
C ARG A 20 1.20 5.74 -10.54
N ILE A 21 0.47 5.33 -9.51
CA ILE A 21 -0.61 6.10 -8.87
C ILE A 21 -0.06 7.22 -7.98
N THR A 22 1.06 7.00 -7.27
CA THR A 22 1.71 8.05 -6.46
C THR A 22 2.32 9.16 -7.31
N LYS A 23 2.46 8.97 -8.64
CA LYS A 23 2.80 10.03 -9.58
C LYS A 23 1.63 10.96 -9.91
N ASP A 24 0.41 10.63 -9.49
CA ASP A 24 -0.74 11.53 -9.61
C ASP A 24 -0.45 12.85 -8.88
N LEU A 25 -0.68 13.96 -9.58
CA LEU A 25 -0.33 15.30 -9.11
C LEU A 25 -1.07 15.67 -7.82
N ALA A 26 -2.30 15.17 -7.63
CA ALA A 26 -3.08 15.42 -6.42
C ALA A 26 -2.45 14.74 -5.19
N ILE A 27 -1.96 13.50 -5.35
CA ILE A 27 -1.28 12.79 -4.27
C ILE A 27 0.08 13.42 -3.98
N ARG A 28 0.83 13.88 -5.00
CA ARG A 28 2.09 14.59 -4.78
C ARG A 28 1.89 15.89 -3.99
N GLN A 29 0.85 16.66 -4.32
CA GLN A 29 0.53 17.91 -3.63
C GLN A 29 0.23 17.66 -2.14
N ILE A 30 -0.64 16.68 -1.85
CA ILE A 30 -1.02 16.32 -0.47
C ILE A 30 0.18 15.76 0.30
N SER A 31 0.95 14.86 -0.33
CA SER A 31 2.14 14.28 0.31
C SER A 31 3.20 15.33 0.64
N SER A 32 3.40 16.30 -0.28
CA SER A 32 4.30 17.43 -0.08
C SER A 32 3.81 18.38 1.02
N GLU A 33 2.50 18.55 1.19
CA GLU A 33 1.91 19.35 2.26
C GLU A 33 2.23 18.77 3.65
N TYR A 34 2.27 17.44 3.75
CA TYR A 34 2.71 16.71 4.96
C TYR A 34 4.24 16.53 5.04
N GLY A 35 5.01 17.09 4.10
CA GLY A 35 6.47 16.98 4.07
C GLY A 35 7.01 15.58 3.77
N LEU A 36 6.21 14.73 3.14
CA LEU A 36 6.58 13.35 2.81
C LEU A 36 7.17 13.26 1.40
N THR A 37 8.25 12.49 1.26
CA THR A 37 8.82 12.16 -0.06
C THR A 37 7.99 11.08 -0.77
N GLU A 38 8.14 10.97 -2.08
CA GLU A 38 7.47 9.90 -2.84
C GLU A 38 7.86 8.50 -2.34
N GLU A 39 9.09 8.34 -1.87
CA GLU A 39 9.62 7.08 -1.34
C GLU A 39 8.95 6.74 0.01
N GLN A 40 8.80 7.71 0.91
CA GLN A 40 8.10 7.50 2.18
C GLN A 40 6.62 7.16 1.96
N VAL A 41 5.96 7.84 1.01
CA VAL A 41 4.56 7.52 0.65
C VAL A 41 4.44 6.11 0.08
N ALA A 42 5.42 5.68 -0.72
CA ALA A 42 5.44 4.32 -1.26
C ALA A 42 5.62 3.28 -0.13
N GLU A 43 6.56 3.51 0.79
CA GLU A 43 6.81 2.64 1.95
C GLU A 43 5.59 2.54 2.86
N PHE A 44 4.93 3.67 3.17
CA PHE A 44 3.70 3.65 3.98
C PHE A 44 2.56 2.91 3.29
N LYS A 45 2.39 3.07 1.97
CA LYS A 45 1.36 2.34 1.22
C LYS A 45 1.62 0.85 1.21
N GLU A 46 2.88 0.47 1.08
CA GLU A 46 3.29 -0.92 1.11
C GLU A 46 3.04 -1.56 2.49
N ALA A 47 3.45 -0.88 3.55
CA ALA A 47 3.15 -1.30 4.91
C ALA A 47 1.62 -1.38 5.13
N PHE A 48 0.86 -0.41 4.65
CA PHE A 48 -0.60 -0.39 4.73
C PHE A 48 -1.23 -1.60 4.03
N MET A 49 -0.75 -1.94 2.83
CA MET A 49 -1.18 -3.12 2.08
C MET A 49 -0.85 -4.45 2.78
N LEU A 50 0.19 -4.48 3.60
CA LEU A 50 0.51 -5.66 4.39
C LEU A 50 -0.57 -5.93 5.46
N PHE A 51 -1.18 -4.85 5.99
CA PHE A 51 -2.16 -4.88 7.07
C PHE A 51 -3.60 -4.97 6.58
N ASP A 52 -3.96 -4.25 5.51
CA ASP A 52 -5.27 -4.31 4.87
C ASP A 52 -5.43 -5.65 4.14
N LYS A 53 -5.91 -6.67 4.86
CA LYS A 53 -6.13 -8.02 4.32
C LYS A 53 -7.36 -8.05 3.42
N ALA A 54 -8.35 -7.22 3.74
CA ALA A 54 -9.58 -7.08 2.96
C ALA A 54 -9.37 -6.36 1.62
N LYS A 55 -8.27 -5.60 1.47
CA LYS A 55 -7.95 -4.74 0.32
C LYS A 55 -9.03 -3.70 0.05
N ASP A 56 -9.70 -3.21 1.09
CA ASP A 56 -10.76 -2.21 0.98
C ASP A 56 -10.25 -0.75 1.15
N GLY A 57 -8.94 -0.59 1.40
CA GLY A 57 -8.31 0.70 1.61
C GLY A 57 -8.38 1.18 3.05
N THR A 58 -8.84 0.35 3.99
CA THR A 58 -8.97 0.65 5.41
C THR A 58 -8.30 -0.44 6.23
N ILE A 59 -7.68 -0.08 7.36
CA ILE A 59 -7.20 -1.07 8.34
C ILE A 59 -8.19 -1.08 9.50
N THR A 60 -8.88 -2.18 9.70
CA THR A 60 -9.77 -2.38 10.85
C THR A 60 -8.98 -2.68 12.13
N MET A 61 -9.59 -2.46 13.30
CA MET A 61 -8.97 -2.83 14.58
C MET A 61 -8.65 -4.33 14.66
N ALA A 62 -9.43 -5.17 13.99
CA ALA A 62 -9.17 -6.60 13.87
C ALA A 62 -7.89 -6.88 13.08
N GLU A 63 -7.70 -6.22 11.94
CA GLU A 63 -6.50 -6.35 11.11
C GLU A 63 -5.24 -5.77 11.79
N LEU A 64 -5.40 -4.67 12.55
CA LEU A 64 -4.32 -4.09 13.33
C LEU A 64 -3.88 -5.02 14.49
N GLY A 65 -4.84 -5.68 15.15
CA GLY A 65 -4.60 -6.62 16.24
C GLY A 65 -3.88 -7.90 15.82
N VAL A 66 -3.83 -8.23 14.52
CA VAL A 66 -3.03 -9.36 14.01
C VAL A 66 -1.53 -9.07 14.09
N VAL A 67 -1.13 -7.79 14.09
CA VAL A 67 0.28 -7.39 13.97
C VAL A 67 0.84 -6.78 15.25
N MET A 68 0.05 -6.01 15.99
CA MET A 68 0.51 -5.43 17.26
C MET A 68 0.44 -6.47 18.39
N ARG A 69 1.60 -6.95 18.85
CA ARG A 69 1.76 -7.70 20.13
C ARG A 69 2.23 -6.78 21.24
#